data_AF-F4R2X6-F1
#
_entry.id   AF-F4R2X6-F1
#
_cell.length_a   1.000
_cell.length_b   1.000
_cell.length_c   1.000
_cell.angle_alpha   90.00
_cell.angle_beta   90.00
_cell.angle_gamma   90.00
#
_symmetry.space_group_name_H-M   'P 1'
#
loop_
_entity.id
_entity.type
_entity.pdbx_description
1 polymer ?
#
loop_
_entity_poly.entity_id
_entity_poly.type
_entity_poly.pdbx_seq_one_letter_code
_entity_poly.pdbx_strand_id
1 'polypeptide(L)'
;MNHLILHSLFHFLLQIFIVQCRPVLESSLSSSTRVPKVAHLEATGPENWYPETVERVVQGRGSNIPRTEEMQERYTQYFSNVQKNHKTPEENIYKQMEWNPKLRNQENLPSFLNPQCHQRSDLVKILKNDFPWDLPKEVEHFVVWMRIPLVNKSSFQKHGKERFPSIKYFNQDRIKGLLEYIDNHPFFGYSGIHDENLIKPLNPAKELHPNGNPYKTFNNQFITQTEGWQAIQWAGRHVNAYLQKTFPQNQYEFVWNRSTKKVRSFVDPEHIHVLVKSKNID
;
A
#
# COMPACT_ATOMS: atom_id res chain seq x y z
N MET A 1 -36.06 -58.63 -13.07
CA MET A 1 -36.00 -59.14 -11.68
C MET A 1 -35.32 -58.05 -10.86
N ASN A 2 -36.11 -57.16 -10.25
CA ASN A 2 -36.55 -57.21 -8.83
C ASN A 2 -35.34 -56.91 -7.91
N HIS A 3 -35.28 -55.96 -6.98
CA HIS A 3 -36.18 -55.04 -6.27
C HIS A 3 -35.24 -53.94 -5.67
N LEU A 4 -35.53 -52.63 -5.70
CA LEU A 4 -36.31 -51.83 -4.72
C LEU A 4 -35.61 -51.58 -3.34
N ILE A 5 -35.59 -50.29 -2.94
CA ILE A 5 -35.65 -49.72 -1.55
C ILE A 5 -34.27 -49.56 -0.85
N LEU A 6 -33.68 -48.38 -0.56
CA LEU A 6 -34.10 -47.06 -0.01
C LEU A 6 -34.38 -47.06 1.51
N HIS A 7 -33.84 -46.07 2.24
CA HIS A 7 -33.96 -45.79 3.69
C HIS A 7 -33.11 -46.70 4.63
N SER A 8 -32.57 -46.27 5.78
CA SER A 8 -32.82 -45.10 6.62
C SER A 8 -31.68 -44.95 7.65
N LEU A 9 -31.29 -43.69 7.92
CA LEU A 9 -31.18 -43.04 9.24
C LEU A 9 -30.74 -43.83 10.50
N PHE A 10 -29.79 -43.20 11.20
CA PHE A 10 -29.84 -42.84 12.64
C PHE A 10 -29.79 -43.98 13.69
N HIS A 11 -28.79 -43.93 14.59
CA HIS A 11 -28.81 -43.19 15.87
C HIS A 11 -27.71 -43.71 16.79
N PHE A 12 -26.94 -42.79 17.41
CA PHE A 12 -26.61 -42.74 18.85
C PHE A 12 -25.65 -41.55 19.03
N LEU A 13 -26.14 -40.34 19.32
CA LEU A 13 -26.35 -39.71 20.64
C LEU A 13 -25.52 -38.40 20.58
N LEU A 14 -26.07 -37.19 20.48
CA LEU A 14 -27.09 -36.53 21.31
C LEU A 14 -26.64 -36.57 22.78
N GLN A 15 -26.45 -35.51 23.55
CA GLN A 15 -26.77 -34.08 23.55
C GLN A 15 -25.86 -33.51 24.68
N ILE A 16 -25.62 -32.22 24.82
CA ILE A 16 -26.48 -31.25 25.52
C ILE A 16 -25.84 -29.87 25.22
N PHE A 17 -26.43 -28.95 24.45
CA PHE A 17 -27.65 -28.14 24.69
C PHE A 17 -27.31 -26.77 25.31
N ILE A 18 -27.89 -25.58 25.03
CA ILE A 18 -28.88 -24.90 24.11
C ILE A 18 -28.38 -23.41 24.13
N VAL A 19 -28.63 -22.46 23.22
CA VAL A 19 -29.89 -21.88 22.72
C VAL A 19 -29.50 -20.99 21.53
N GLN A 20 -29.86 -21.37 20.29
CA GLN A 20 -30.97 -20.86 19.45
C GLN A 20 -30.89 -19.33 19.20
N CYS A 21 -30.93 -18.79 17.98
CA CYS A 21 -31.82 -19.14 16.85
C CYS A 21 -31.15 -18.93 15.47
N ARG A 22 -31.53 -19.79 14.52
CA ARG A 22 -31.53 -19.61 13.05
C ARG A 22 -32.99 -19.88 12.59
N PRO A 23 -33.42 -19.68 11.33
CA PRO A 23 -32.77 -19.11 10.13
C PRO A 23 -33.67 -18.13 9.32
N VAL A 24 -33.15 -17.49 8.27
CA VAL A 24 -33.82 -17.44 6.94
C VAL A 24 -32.74 -17.48 5.86
N LEU A 25 -32.87 -18.46 4.96
CA LEU A 25 -32.23 -18.50 3.66
C LEU A 25 -33.06 -17.62 2.71
N GLU A 26 -32.49 -16.53 2.23
CA GLU A 26 -32.92 -15.91 0.98
C GLU A 26 -31.68 -15.58 0.13
N SER A 27 -31.69 -16.13 -1.07
CA SER A 27 -30.82 -15.79 -2.16
C SER A 27 -31.10 -14.38 -2.65
N SER A 28 -30.12 -13.49 -2.62
CA SER A 28 -29.98 -12.45 -3.63
C SER A 28 -28.53 -11.94 -3.65
N LEU A 29 -28.05 -11.71 -4.86
CA LEU A 29 -26.75 -11.13 -5.16
C LEU A 29 -26.56 -9.81 -4.41
N SER A 30 -25.63 -9.78 -3.45
CA SER A 30 -25.15 -8.55 -2.82
C SER A 30 -23.67 -8.39 -3.15
N SER A 31 -23.39 -7.53 -4.12
CA SER A 31 -22.05 -7.06 -4.44
C SER A 31 -21.48 -6.35 -3.20
N SER A 32 -20.55 -7.04 -2.54
CA SER A 32 -19.65 -6.61 -1.48
C SER A 32 -19.58 -5.09 -1.27
N THR A 33 -20.37 -4.62 -0.31
CA THR A 33 -20.22 -3.34 0.38
C THR A 33 -18.88 -3.29 1.12
N ARG A 34 -18.01 -2.33 0.78
CA ARG A 34 -16.98 -1.83 1.70
C ARG A 34 -16.87 -0.31 1.56
N VAL A 35 -17.62 0.40 2.40
CA VAL A 35 -17.10 1.68 2.91
C VAL A 35 -15.80 1.34 3.68
N PRO A 36 -14.68 2.04 3.47
CA PRO A 36 -13.45 1.74 4.20
C PRO A 36 -13.68 1.89 5.70
N LYS A 37 -13.68 0.76 6.44
CA LYS A 37 -13.52 0.79 7.90
C LYS A 37 -12.06 1.12 8.18
N VAL A 38 -11.79 2.35 8.57
CA VAL A 38 -10.49 2.73 9.14
C VAL A 38 -10.52 2.34 10.63
N ALA A 39 -9.50 1.62 11.09
CA ALA A 39 -9.29 1.35 12.49
C ALA A 39 -9.00 2.67 13.23
N HIS A 40 -9.72 2.94 14.33
CA HIS A 40 -9.44 4.05 15.23
C HIS A 40 -8.06 3.87 15.89
N LEU A 41 -7.00 4.44 15.33
CA LEU A 41 -5.68 4.44 15.95
C LEU A 41 -5.00 5.79 15.68
N GLU A 42 -4.88 6.58 16.75
CA GLU A 42 -4.37 7.96 16.89
C GLU A 42 -5.42 9.07 16.67
N ALA A 43 -5.67 9.85 17.75
CA ALA A 43 -6.72 10.88 17.80
C ALA A 43 -6.38 12.16 17.03
N THR A 44 -5.10 12.37 16.68
CA THR A 44 -4.57 13.54 15.98
C THR A 44 -3.44 13.17 15.03
N GLY A 45 -3.26 13.97 13.97
CA GLY A 45 -2.11 13.87 13.07
C GLY A 45 -0.78 14.19 13.76
N PRO A 46 0.37 13.92 13.12
CA PRO A 46 1.66 14.37 13.62
C PRO A 46 1.74 15.90 13.59
N GLU A 47 2.32 16.49 14.64
CA GLU A 47 2.49 17.95 14.75
C GLU A 47 3.76 18.43 14.04
N ASN A 48 4.77 17.56 13.95
CA ASN A 48 6.09 17.88 13.41
C ASN A 48 6.51 16.96 12.27
N TRP A 49 7.33 17.47 11.36
CA TRP A 49 7.99 16.63 10.35
C TRP A 49 8.90 15.58 10.99
N TYR A 50 9.80 16.02 11.88
CA TYR A 50 10.64 15.14 12.71
C TYR A 50 10.24 15.20 14.19
N PRO A 51 10.32 14.08 14.91
CA PRO A 51 10.47 12.72 14.37
C PRO A 51 9.14 12.21 13.78
N GLU A 52 8.00 12.78 14.17
CA GLU A 52 6.69 12.14 14.11
C GLU A 52 6.23 11.70 12.71
N THR A 53 6.20 12.62 11.74
CA THR A 53 5.71 12.29 10.39
C THR A 53 6.60 11.23 9.72
N VAL A 54 7.91 11.43 9.80
CA VAL A 54 8.91 10.51 9.23
C VAL A 54 8.87 9.15 9.94
N GLU A 55 8.79 9.14 11.27
CA GLU A 55 8.72 7.93 12.08
C GLU A 55 7.51 7.07 11.70
N ARG A 56 6.31 7.68 11.65
CA ARG A 56 5.08 6.97 11.29
C ARG A 56 5.25 6.27 9.95
N VAL A 57 5.80 6.93 8.93
CA VAL A 57 6.02 6.30 7.63
C VAL A 57 7.09 5.20 7.69
N VAL A 58 8.28 5.49 8.25
CA VAL A 58 9.44 4.59 8.26
C VAL A 58 9.22 3.35 9.15
N GLN A 59 8.35 3.41 10.14
CA GLN A 59 7.95 2.25 10.93
C GLN A 59 6.84 1.40 10.28
N GLY A 60 6.28 1.85 9.15
CA GLY A 60 5.19 1.15 8.45
C GLY A 60 3.78 1.57 8.86
N ARG A 61 3.64 2.70 9.58
CA ARG A 61 2.37 3.28 10.04
C ARG A 61 1.89 4.47 9.22
N GLY A 62 2.53 4.77 8.08
CA GLY A 62 2.20 5.97 7.29
C GLY A 62 0.71 6.08 6.91
N SER A 63 0.07 4.94 6.62
CA SER A 63 -1.36 4.87 6.28
C SER A 63 -2.31 5.09 7.47
N ASN A 64 -1.78 5.14 8.69
CA ASN A 64 -2.55 5.37 9.91
C ASN A 64 -2.62 6.85 10.28
N ILE A 65 -1.93 7.74 9.55
CA ILE A 65 -2.06 9.18 9.78
C ILE A 65 -3.52 9.56 9.45
N PRO A 66 -4.27 10.11 10.42
CA PRO A 66 -5.67 10.41 10.22
C PRO A 66 -5.86 11.63 9.32
N ARG A 67 -7.10 11.88 8.94
CA ARG A 67 -7.54 13.20 8.46
C ARG A 67 -8.15 13.96 9.64
N THR A 68 -8.21 15.29 9.53
CA THR A 68 -9.09 16.06 10.41
C THR A 68 -10.55 15.61 10.21
N GLU A 69 -11.39 15.82 11.22
CA GLU A 69 -12.82 15.46 11.16
C GLU A 69 -13.50 16.09 9.93
N GLU A 70 -13.33 17.40 9.73
CA GLU A 70 -13.85 18.13 8.58
C GLU A 70 -13.40 17.51 7.24
N MET A 71 -12.11 17.17 7.12
CA MET A 71 -11.58 16.59 5.88
C MET A 71 -12.08 15.16 5.66
N GLN A 72 -12.28 14.39 6.75
CA GLN A 72 -12.84 13.06 6.70
C GLN A 72 -14.31 13.08 6.27
N GLU A 73 -15.08 14.07 6.71
CA GLU A 73 -16.47 14.28 6.25
C GLU A 73 -16.50 14.62 4.76
N ARG A 74 -15.66 15.56 4.30
CA ARG A 74 -15.56 15.92 2.88
C ARG A 74 -15.17 14.74 2.00
N TYR A 75 -14.18 13.94 2.43
CA TYR A 75 -13.78 12.70 1.77
C TYR A 75 -14.97 11.73 1.65
N THR A 76 -15.69 11.52 2.76
CA THR A 76 -16.82 10.59 2.81
C THR A 76 -17.97 11.05 1.90
N GLN A 77 -18.31 12.34 1.92
CA GLN A 77 -19.33 12.93 1.05
C GLN A 77 -18.96 12.82 -0.44
N TYR A 78 -17.70 13.12 -0.79
CA TYR A 78 -17.23 13.00 -2.16
C TYR A 78 -17.41 11.58 -2.72
N PHE A 79 -16.92 10.56 -2.02
CA PHE A 79 -17.04 9.18 -2.49
C PHE A 79 -18.47 8.65 -2.46
N SER A 80 -19.31 9.12 -1.52
CA SER A 80 -20.75 8.84 -1.53
C SER A 80 -21.41 9.37 -2.80
N ASN A 81 -21.04 10.57 -3.25
CA ASN A 81 -21.58 11.17 -4.46
C ASN A 81 -21.07 10.50 -5.74
N VAL A 82 -19.80 10.08 -5.78
CA VAL A 82 -19.27 9.29 -6.90
C VAL A 82 -20.08 8.00 -7.08
N GLN A 83 -20.35 7.29 -5.98
CA GLN A 83 -21.14 6.05 -6.00
C GLN A 83 -22.59 6.27 -6.43
N LYS A 84 -23.25 7.33 -5.95
CA LYS A 84 -24.63 7.69 -6.35
C LYS A 84 -24.78 7.91 -7.86
N ASN A 85 -23.73 8.40 -8.52
CA ASN A 85 -23.73 8.60 -9.96
C ASN A 85 -23.43 7.32 -10.76
N HIS A 86 -23.62 6.14 -10.15
CA HIS A 86 -23.36 4.81 -10.72
C HIS A 86 -21.94 4.66 -11.30
N LYS A 87 -20.95 5.36 -10.73
CA LYS A 87 -19.53 5.21 -11.07
C LYS A 87 -18.81 4.55 -9.91
N THR A 88 -17.90 3.65 -10.23
CA THR A 88 -16.93 3.21 -9.24
C THR A 88 -15.92 4.33 -8.98
N PRO A 89 -15.38 4.46 -7.76
CA PRO A 89 -14.27 5.36 -7.50
C PRO A 89 -13.11 5.21 -8.49
N GLU A 90 -12.78 3.97 -8.85
CA GLU A 90 -11.72 3.62 -9.80
C GLU A 90 -11.97 4.20 -11.19
N GLU A 91 -13.17 4.03 -11.74
CA GLU A 91 -13.57 4.64 -13.03
C GLU A 91 -13.48 6.17 -12.98
N ASN A 92 -13.85 6.76 -11.85
CA ASN A 92 -13.77 8.20 -11.66
C ASN A 92 -12.30 8.67 -11.64
N ILE A 93 -11.39 7.95 -10.99
CA ILE A 93 -9.95 8.25 -11.06
C ILE A 93 -9.43 8.11 -12.49
N TYR A 94 -9.73 7.02 -13.20
CA TYR A 94 -9.31 6.86 -14.61
C TYR A 94 -9.78 8.01 -15.48
N LYS A 95 -11.02 8.47 -15.28
CA LYS A 95 -11.56 9.66 -15.97
C LYS A 95 -10.80 10.93 -15.60
N GLN A 96 -10.56 11.19 -14.31
CA GLN A 96 -9.80 12.36 -13.85
C GLN A 96 -8.37 12.37 -14.39
N MET A 97 -7.76 11.20 -14.53
CA MET A 97 -6.42 11.07 -15.10
C MET A 97 -6.41 11.11 -16.63
N GLU A 98 -7.58 11.21 -17.29
CA GLU A 98 -7.71 11.12 -18.75
C GLU A 98 -7.09 9.84 -19.32
N TRP A 99 -7.17 8.77 -18.53
CA TRP A 99 -6.56 7.50 -18.85
C TRP A 99 -7.58 6.55 -19.47
N ASN A 100 -7.17 5.89 -20.55
CA ASN A 100 -7.96 4.83 -21.14
C ASN A 100 -7.65 3.49 -20.42
N PRO A 101 -8.59 2.92 -19.64
CA PRO A 101 -8.37 1.67 -18.93
C PRO A 101 -8.15 0.47 -19.87
N LYS A 102 -8.53 0.57 -21.15
CA LYS A 102 -8.29 -0.49 -22.14
C LYS A 102 -6.82 -0.61 -22.56
N LEU A 103 -6.02 0.43 -22.35
CA LEU A 103 -4.62 0.47 -22.78
C LEU A 103 -3.65 -0.19 -21.77
N ARG A 104 -4.15 -0.91 -20.77
CA ARG A 104 -3.34 -1.52 -19.70
C ARG A 104 -2.34 -2.56 -20.17
N ASN A 105 -2.63 -3.23 -21.28
CA ASN A 105 -1.84 -4.36 -21.79
C ASN A 105 -1.11 -4.02 -23.09
N GLN A 106 -0.82 -2.74 -23.34
CA GLN A 106 -0.05 -2.38 -24.53
C GLN A 106 1.36 -2.97 -24.45
N GLU A 107 1.84 -3.47 -25.58
CA GLU A 107 3.23 -3.86 -25.74
C GLU A 107 4.12 -2.60 -25.57
N ASN A 108 5.25 -2.74 -24.88
CA ASN A 108 6.23 -1.67 -24.56
C ASN A 108 5.91 -0.74 -23.36
N LEU A 109 5.04 -1.14 -22.44
CA LEU A 109 4.93 -0.45 -21.15
C LEU A 109 6.11 -0.79 -20.22
N PRO A 110 6.64 0.18 -19.44
CA PRO A 110 7.57 -0.11 -18.36
C PRO A 110 6.98 -1.15 -17.42
N SER A 111 7.77 -2.17 -17.06
CA SER A 111 7.28 -3.27 -16.24
C SER A 111 6.93 -2.85 -14.80
N PHE A 112 7.56 -1.79 -14.29
CA PHE A 112 7.31 -1.21 -12.97
C PHE A 112 7.68 0.28 -12.94
N LEU A 113 7.27 1.02 -11.90
CA LEU A 113 7.62 2.43 -11.71
C LEU A 113 9.13 2.65 -11.65
N ASN A 114 9.66 3.47 -12.56
CA ASN A 114 11.07 3.79 -12.62
C ASN A 114 11.28 5.22 -13.20
N PRO A 115 12.50 5.77 -13.18
CA PRO A 115 12.74 7.15 -13.61
C PRO A 115 12.30 7.50 -15.03
N GLN A 116 12.24 6.53 -15.96
CA GLN A 116 11.78 6.77 -17.34
C GLN A 116 10.28 7.10 -17.40
N CYS A 117 9.52 6.78 -16.35
CA CYS A 117 8.09 7.05 -16.28
C CYS A 117 7.78 8.55 -16.05
N HIS A 118 8.77 9.38 -15.68
CA HIS A 118 8.55 10.80 -15.36
C HIS A 118 8.00 11.62 -16.55
N GLN A 119 8.26 11.17 -17.78
CA GLN A 119 7.77 11.82 -19.00
C GLN A 119 6.49 11.15 -19.56
N ARG A 120 5.91 10.19 -18.84
CA ARG A 120 4.79 9.36 -19.30
C ARG A 120 3.52 9.68 -18.50
N SER A 121 2.95 10.86 -18.75
CA SER A 121 1.69 11.30 -18.12
C SER A 121 0.48 10.40 -18.46
N ASP A 122 0.61 9.60 -19.52
CA ASP A 122 -0.31 8.54 -19.90
C ASP A 122 -0.24 7.31 -18.97
N LEU A 123 0.82 7.20 -18.15
CA LEU A 123 1.05 6.08 -17.22
C LEU A 123 1.10 6.50 -15.76
N VAL A 124 1.71 7.64 -15.46
CA VAL A 124 1.95 8.10 -14.08
C VAL A 124 1.65 9.59 -13.97
N LYS A 125 0.89 9.98 -12.95
CA LYS A 125 0.61 11.39 -12.63
C LYS A 125 0.85 11.63 -11.14
N ILE A 126 1.52 12.74 -10.82
CA ILE A 126 1.69 13.21 -9.44
C ILE A 126 0.75 14.39 -9.26
N LEU A 127 -0.19 14.29 -8.33
CA LEU A 127 -1.15 15.35 -8.03
C LEU A 127 -1.13 15.66 -6.54
N LYS A 128 -1.46 16.89 -6.17
CA LYS A 128 -1.74 17.23 -4.77
C LYS A 128 -2.97 16.44 -4.32
N ASN A 129 -2.95 15.92 -3.10
CA ASN A 129 -4.07 15.15 -2.58
C ASN A 129 -5.23 16.10 -2.25
N ASP A 130 -6.40 15.88 -2.87
CA ASP A 130 -7.61 16.66 -2.61
C ASP A 130 -8.14 16.46 -1.17
N PHE A 131 -7.79 15.32 -0.56
CA PHE A 131 -8.20 14.93 0.79
C PHE A 131 -6.96 14.58 1.62
N PRO A 132 -6.11 15.59 1.94
CA PRO A 132 -4.86 15.36 2.65
C PRO A 132 -5.11 14.80 4.05
N TRP A 133 -4.11 14.08 4.55
CA TRP A 133 -4.01 13.74 5.96
C TRP A 133 -3.78 14.99 6.81
N ASP A 134 -4.09 14.87 8.10
CA ASP A 134 -3.74 15.85 9.12
C ASP A 134 -2.23 15.82 9.32
N LEU A 135 -1.54 16.88 8.88
CA LEU A 135 -0.09 16.94 8.72
C LEU A 135 0.43 18.31 9.18
N PRO A 136 1.72 18.42 9.52
CA PRO A 136 2.35 19.70 9.83
C PRO A 136 2.17 20.71 8.69
N LYS A 137 2.09 22.00 9.01
CA LYS A 137 1.76 23.06 8.03
C LYS A 137 2.74 23.15 6.87
N GLU A 138 4.00 22.81 7.11
CA GLU A 138 5.08 22.83 6.13
C GLU A 138 5.12 21.58 5.22
N VAL A 139 4.27 20.58 5.49
CA VAL A 139 4.24 19.31 4.76
C VAL A 139 3.12 19.33 3.73
N GLU A 140 3.50 19.13 2.47
CA GLU A 140 2.55 18.92 1.39
C GLU A 140 2.29 17.43 1.15
N HIS A 141 1.04 17.11 0.83
CA HIS A 141 0.61 15.73 0.56
C HIS A 141 0.27 15.57 -0.92
N PHE A 142 1.03 14.73 -1.61
CA PHE A 142 0.81 14.33 -2.99
C PHE A 142 0.37 12.86 -3.08
N VAL A 143 -0.37 12.52 -4.14
CA VAL A 143 -0.63 11.15 -4.56
C VAL A 143 0.01 10.93 -5.91
N VAL A 144 0.80 9.86 -6.03
CA VAL A 144 1.27 9.39 -7.33
C VAL A 144 0.35 8.28 -7.77
N TRP A 145 -0.41 8.54 -8.83
CA TRP A 145 -1.27 7.57 -9.49
C TRP A 145 -0.52 6.88 -10.61
N MET A 146 -0.78 5.59 -10.80
CA MET A 146 -0.06 4.75 -11.76
C MET A 146 -0.95 3.71 -12.42
N ARG A 147 -0.78 3.52 -13.74
CA ARG A 147 -1.36 2.41 -14.51
C ARG A 147 -0.45 1.19 -14.61
N ILE A 148 0.78 1.33 -14.16
CA ILE A 148 1.81 0.29 -14.15
C ILE A 148 2.04 -0.19 -12.71
N PRO A 149 2.53 -1.42 -12.51
CA PRO A 149 2.88 -1.90 -11.19
C PRO A 149 3.92 -1.00 -10.50
N LEU A 150 3.79 -0.84 -9.18
CA LEU A 150 4.81 -0.14 -8.39
C LEU A 150 6.13 -0.91 -8.34
N VAL A 151 6.03 -2.20 -8.09
CA VAL A 151 7.16 -3.12 -7.95
C VAL A 151 6.78 -4.49 -8.49
N ASN A 152 7.77 -5.20 -9.00
CA ASN A 152 7.63 -6.57 -9.48
C ASN A 152 9.01 -7.27 -9.45
N LYS A 153 9.09 -8.47 -10.03
CA LYS A 153 10.37 -9.21 -10.14
C LYS A 153 11.48 -8.41 -10.83
N SER A 154 11.18 -7.64 -11.86
CA SER A 154 12.15 -6.81 -12.57
C SER A 154 12.70 -5.68 -11.69
N SER A 155 11.93 -5.15 -10.74
CA SER A 155 12.40 -4.13 -9.78
C SER A 155 13.49 -4.64 -8.81
N PHE A 156 13.63 -5.96 -8.69
CA PHE A 156 14.71 -6.58 -7.91
C PHE A 156 15.98 -6.84 -8.73
N GLN A 157 15.96 -6.61 -10.04
CA GLN A 157 17.15 -6.76 -10.85
C GLN A 157 18.19 -5.70 -10.50
N LYS A 158 19.45 -6.07 -10.67
CA LYS A 158 20.60 -5.21 -10.45
C LYS A 158 20.89 -4.41 -11.72
N HIS A 159 21.17 -3.13 -11.58
CA HIS A 159 21.57 -2.27 -12.69
C HIS A 159 23.05 -1.86 -12.56
N GLY A 160 23.79 -1.95 -13.67
CA GLY A 160 25.20 -1.55 -13.72
C GLY A 160 26.06 -2.19 -12.62
N LYS A 161 26.70 -1.34 -11.81
CA LYS A 161 27.64 -1.73 -10.74
C LYS A 161 27.00 -1.85 -9.35
N GLU A 162 25.67 -1.82 -9.24
CA GLU A 162 24.99 -2.03 -7.98
C GLU A 162 25.41 -3.36 -7.31
N ARG A 163 25.30 -3.42 -5.98
CA ARG A 163 25.52 -4.65 -5.19
C ARG A 163 24.24 -4.98 -4.46
N PHE A 164 23.85 -6.26 -4.47
CA PHE A 164 22.70 -6.69 -3.70
C PHE A 164 22.91 -6.47 -2.19
N PRO A 165 21.84 -6.24 -1.42
CA PRO A 165 21.93 -6.14 0.04
C PRO A 165 22.48 -7.42 0.70
N SER A 166 22.28 -8.57 0.05
CA SER A 166 22.73 -9.88 0.51
C SER A 166 22.90 -10.85 -0.66
N ILE A 167 23.79 -11.83 -0.51
CA ILE A 167 23.96 -12.94 -1.47
C ILE A 167 22.65 -13.72 -1.70
N LYS A 168 21.71 -13.69 -0.75
CA LYS A 168 20.42 -14.38 -0.88
C LYS A 168 19.59 -13.85 -2.07
N TYR A 169 19.82 -12.62 -2.54
CA TYR A 169 19.09 -12.02 -3.66
C TYR A 169 19.41 -12.67 -5.03
N PHE A 170 20.49 -13.46 -5.12
CA PHE A 170 20.74 -14.28 -6.31
C PHE A 170 19.75 -15.45 -6.45
N ASN A 171 19.11 -15.87 -5.35
CA ASN A 171 18.12 -16.94 -5.36
C ASN A 171 16.72 -16.42 -5.78
N GLN A 172 16.16 -16.99 -6.84
CA GLN A 172 14.85 -16.57 -7.37
C GLN A 172 13.68 -16.85 -6.42
N ASP A 173 13.73 -17.93 -5.63
CA ASP A 173 12.71 -18.20 -4.62
C ASP A 173 12.82 -17.24 -3.44
N ARG A 174 14.03 -16.74 -3.14
CA ARG A 174 14.18 -15.63 -2.20
C ARG A 174 13.47 -14.39 -2.71
N ILE A 175 13.69 -14.01 -3.98
CA ILE A 175 13.02 -12.83 -4.58
C ILE A 175 11.49 -12.99 -4.56
N LYS A 176 10.95 -14.17 -4.87
CA LYS A 176 9.50 -14.43 -4.75
C LYS A 176 8.99 -14.19 -3.33
N GLY A 177 9.69 -14.70 -2.32
CA GLY A 177 9.32 -14.49 -0.92
C GLY A 177 9.38 -13.02 -0.50
N LEU A 178 10.40 -12.28 -0.95
CA LEU A 178 10.53 -10.84 -0.67
C LEU A 178 9.42 -10.01 -1.35
N LEU A 179 9.02 -10.38 -2.57
CA LEU A 179 7.88 -9.74 -3.24
C LEU A 179 6.57 -10.01 -2.52
N GLU A 180 6.34 -11.25 -2.11
CA GLU A 180 5.17 -11.62 -1.29
C GLU A 180 5.14 -10.81 0.01
N TYR A 181 6.28 -10.65 0.68
CA TYR A 181 6.39 -9.80 1.87
C TYR A 181 6.00 -8.36 1.58
N ILE A 182 6.53 -7.75 0.52
CA ILE A 182 6.19 -6.37 0.12
C ILE A 182 4.70 -6.23 -0.26
N ASP A 183 4.09 -7.25 -0.84
CA ASP A 183 2.66 -7.24 -1.19
C ASP A 183 1.75 -7.30 0.04
N ASN A 184 2.19 -7.98 1.10
CA ASN A 184 1.43 -8.17 2.34
C ASN A 184 1.68 -7.10 3.40
N HIS A 185 2.69 -6.24 3.22
CA HIS A 185 3.04 -5.17 4.15
C HIS A 185 3.02 -3.79 3.48
N PRO A 186 2.92 -2.70 4.28
CA PRO A 186 3.19 -1.36 3.80
C PRO A 186 4.54 -1.30 3.09
N PHE A 187 4.58 -0.64 1.94
CA PHE A 187 5.80 -0.44 1.17
C PHE A 187 6.10 1.05 1.15
N PHE A 188 7.26 1.44 1.66
CA PHE A 188 7.55 2.84 1.97
C PHE A 188 9.02 3.17 1.79
N GLY A 189 9.34 4.45 1.77
CA GLY A 189 10.71 4.92 1.66
C GLY A 189 10.81 6.41 1.93
N TYR A 190 12.01 6.92 1.83
CA TYR A 190 12.32 8.33 2.04
C TYR A 190 13.53 8.75 1.22
N SER A 191 13.69 10.06 1.04
CA SER A 191 14.85 10.68 0.39
C SER A 191 15.02 12.11 0.89
N GLY A 192 16.24 12.65 0.75
CA GLY A 192 16.58 14.00 1.20
C GLY A 192 16.83 14.12 2.71
N ILE A 193 16.54 13.07 3.48
CA ILE A 193 16.82 12.99 4.92
C ILE A 193 18.26 12.49 5.10
N HIS A 194 19.18 13.38 5.47
CA HIS A 194 20.62 13.06 5.54
C HIS A 194 21.16 12.89 6.97
N ASP A 195 20.44 13.38 7.98
CA ASP A 195 20.87 13.21 9.36
C ASP A 195 20.58 11.79 9.85
N GLU A 196 21.64 10.97 9.96
CA GLU A 196 21.55 9.60 10.48
C GLU A 196 21.03 9.55 11.92
N ASN A 197 21.21 10.61 12.71
CA ASN A 197 20.70 10.67 14.08
C ASN A 197 19.17 10.80 14.10
N LEU A 198 18.55 11.27 13.03
CA LEU A 198 17.10 11.31 12.88
C LEU A 198 16.52 9.97 12.43
N ILE A 199 17.28 9.16 11.69
CA ILE A 199 16.79 7.89 11.12
C ILE A 199 17.11 6.68 12.00
N LYS A 200 18.33 6.58 12.54
CA LYS A 200 18.77 5.41 13.33
C LYS A 200 17.82 5.07 14.48
N PRO A 201 17.30 6.04 15.26
CA PRO A 201 16.40 5.74 16.38
C PRO A 201 15.02 5.22 15.96
N LEU A 202 14.61 5.45 14.70
CA LEU A 202 13.23 5.19 14.25
C LEU A 202 12.89 3.69 14.17
N ASN A 203 13.87 2.80 14.22
CA ASN A 203 13.70 1.34 14.11
C ASN A 203 12.82 0.95 12.89
N PRO A 204 13.33 1.08 11.65
CA PRO A 204 12.55 0.89 10.44
C PRO A 204 11.82 -0.44 10.37
N ALA A 205 10.59 -0.44 9.83
CA ALA A 205 9.73 -1.63 9.70
C ALA A 205 9.40 -2.35 11.04
N LYS A 206 9.54 -1.69 12.19
CA LYS A 206 9.21 -2.24 13.51
C LYS A 206 7.82 -2.87 13.56
N GLU A 207 6.80 -2.17 13.04
CA GLU A 207 5.42 -2.64 13.09
C GLU A 207 5.13 -3.83 12.16
N LEU A 208 6.06 -4.16 11.26
CA LEU A 208 5.92 -5.30 10.35
C LEU A 208 6.34 -6.62 11.00
N HIS A 209 7.02 -6.55 12.14
CA HIS A 209 7.55 -7.71 12.87
C HIS A 209 7.19 -7.62 14.36
N PRO A 210 5.90 -7.83 14.71
CA PRO A 210 5.46 -7.78 16.10
C PRO A 210 6.24 -8.81 16.93
N ASN A 211 6.78 -8.35 18.05
CA ASN A 211 7.65 -9.12 18.96
C ASN A 211 8.95 -9.64 18.29
N GLY A 212 9.38 -9.04 17.17
CA GLY A 212 10.58 -9.45 16.44
C GLY A 212 10.43 -10.75 15.64
N ASN A 213 9.21 -11.26 15.50
CA ASN A 213 8.97 -12.52 14.79
C ASN A 213 9.25 -12.37 13.28
N PRO A 214 9.99 -13.29 12.65
CA PRO A 214 10.18 -13.28 11.21
C PRO A 214 8.86 -13.59 10.49
N TYR A 215 8.66 -12.97 9.33
CA TYR A 215 7.55 -13.29 8.45
C TYR A 215 7.83 -14.59 7.71
N LYS A 216 6.88 -15.54 7.77
CA LYS A 216 6.94 -16.80 7.02
C LYS A 216 6.16 -16.65 5.72
N THR A 217 6.85 -16.81 4.59
CA THR A 217 6.25 -16.75 3.25
C THR A 217 5.57 -18.07 2.87
N PHE A 218 4.74 -18.06 1.83
CA PHE A 218 4.12 -19.29 1.28
C PHE A 218 5.14 -20.31 0.80
N ASN A 219 6.30 -19.86 0.31
CA ASN A 219 7.40 -20.75 -0.09
C ASN A 219 8.35 -21.13 1.07
N ASN A 220 7.86 -21.05 2.32
CA ASN A 220 8.57 -21.44 3.54
C ASN A 220 9.91 -20.70 3.78
N GLN A 221 10.08 -19.52 3.21
CA GLN A 221 11.18 -18.62 3.55
C GLN A 221 10.81 -17.83 4.80
N PHE A 222 11.81 -17.54 5.63
CA PHE A 222 11.67 -16.61 6.75
C PHE A 222 12.33 -15.28 6.37
N ILE A 223 11.62 -14.18 6.62
CA ILE A 223 12.08 -12.82 6.37
C ILE A 223 12.14 -12.11 7.71
N THR A 224 13.34 -11.75 8.16
CA THR A 224 13.51 -10.96 9.38
C THR A 224 13.17 -9.49 9.12
N GLN A 225 13.02 -8.70 10.19
CA GLN A 225 12.83 -7.24 10.08
C GLN A 225 13.91 -6.56 9.23
N THR A 226 15.19 -6.92 9.47
CA THR A 226 16.31 -6.40 8.69
C THR A 226 16.20 -6.76 7.22
N GLU A 227 15.88 -8.02 6.91
CA GLU A 227 15.75 -8.48 5.52
C GLU A 227 14.55 -7.87 4.82
N GLY A 228 13.43 -7.70 5.52
CA GLY A 228 12.23 -7.01 5.04
C GLY A 228 12.52 -5.54 4.74
N TRP A 229 13.19 -4.84 5.67
CA TRP A 229 13.63 -3.46 5.45
C TRP A 229 14.59 -3.33 4.27
N GLN A 230 15.58 -4.22 4.14
CA GLN A 230 16.49 -4.25 2.99
C GLN A 230 15.74 -4.47 1.68
N ALA A 231 14.71 -5.32 1.66
CA ALA A 231 13.90 -5.55 0.46
C ALA A 231 13.06 -4.33 0.09
N ILE A 232 12.45 -3.69 1.09
CA ILE A 232 11.72 -2.43 0.92
C ILE A 232 12.65 -1.35 0.34
N GLN A 233 13.84 -1.18 0.90
CA GLN A 233 14.85 -0.23 0.40
C GLN A 233 15.32 -0.59 -1.01
N TRP A 234 15.61 -1.87 -1.26
CA TRP A 234 16.09 -2.32 -2.56
C TRP A 234 15.07 -2.05 -3.66
N ALA A 235 13.82 -2.49 -3.51
CA ALA A 235 12.80 -2.22 -4.51
C ALA A 235 12.41 -0.73 -4.54
N GLY A 236 12.37 -0.07 -3.37
CA GLY A 236 12.00 1.33 -3.18
C GLY A 236 12.98 2.32 -3.81
N ARG A 237 14.22 1.92 -4.10
CA ARG A 237 15.22 2.78 -4.77
C ARG A 237 14.73 3.33 -6.11
N HIS A 238 13.89 2.56 -6.83
CA HIS A 238 13.32 3.01 -8.09
C HIS A 238 12.22 4.06 -7.90
N VAL A 239 11.43 3.93 -6.84
CA VAL A 239 10.44 4.93 -6.43
C VAL A 239 11.14 6.21 -6.01
N ASN A 240 12.19 6.11 -5.20
CA ASN A 240 13.03 7.25 -4.82
C ASN A 240 13.61 7.95 -6.06
N ALA A 241 14.23 7.19 -6.97
CA ALA A 241 14.84 7.76 -8.18
C ALA A 241 13.81 8.40 -9.12
N TYR A 242 12.57 7.88 -9.16
CA TYR A 242 11.45 8.50 -9.88
C TYR A 242 11.02 9.81 -9.20
N LEU A 243 10.73 9.78 -7.90
CA LEU A 243 10.26 10.95 -7.15
C LEU A 243 11.30 12.08 -7.12
N GLN A 244 12.60 11.76 -7.09
CA GLN A 244 13.69 12.73 -7.15
C GLN A 244 13.73 13.55 -8.45
N LYS A 245 13.02 13.13 -9.51
CA LYS A 245 12.84 13.95 -10.72
C LYS A 245 11.90 15.13 -10.52
N THR A 246 10.93 14.98 -9.61
CA THR A 246 9.95 16.02 -9.26
C THR A 246 10.33 16.74 -7.96
N PHE A 247 10.89 16.02 -7.00
CA PHE A 247 11.32 16.52 -5.69
C PHE A 247 12.83 16.27 -5.49
N PRO A 248 13.70 17.10 -6.10
CA PRO A 248 15.15 16.93 -5.98
C PRO A 248 15.62 16.96 -4.52
N GLN A 249 16.47 16.01 -4.13
CA GLN A 249 16.91 15.84 -2.73
C GLN A 249 17.67 17.04 -2.14
N ASN A 250 18.21 17.93 -2.98
CA ASN A 250 18.85 19.17 -2.54
C ASN A 250 17.84 20.28 -2.17
N GLN A 251 16.58 20.15 -2.60
CA GLN A 251 15.52 21.12 -2.37
C GLN A 251 14.40 20.57 -1.48
N TYR A 252 14.25 19.25 -1.42
CA TYR A 252 13.13 18.61 -0.74
C TYR A 252 13.59 17.43 0.13
N GLU A 253 12.83 17.23 1.20
CA GLU A 253 12.75 15.98 1.95
C GLU A 253 11.42 15.35 1.63
N PHE A 254 11.39 14.03 1.47
CA PHE A 254 10.13 13.34 1.31
C PHE A 254 10.14 11.96 1.95
N VAL A 255 8.96 11.54 2.37
CA VAL A 255 8.63 10.16 2.71
C VAL A 255 7.46 9.72 1.83
N TRP A 256 7.37 8.44 1.52
CA TRP A 256 6.25 7.91 0.76
C TRP A 256 5.83 6.54 1.28
N ASN A 257 4.57 6.20 1.10
CA ASN A 257 4.05 4.89 1.45
C ASN A 257 2.94 4.42 0.53
N ARG A 258 2.87 3.10 0.39
CA ARG A 258 1.82 2.32 -0.23
C ARG A 258 1.19 1.44 0.84
N SER A 259 -0.09 1.64 1.09
CA SER A 259 -0.91 0.80 1.98
C SER A 259 -0.99 -0.66 1.49
N THR A 260 -1.20 -1.63 2.38
CA THR A 260 -1.39 -3.03 1.96
C THR A 260 -2.64 -3.19 1.08
N LYS A 261 -2.69 -4.26 0.27
CA LYS A 261 -3.87 -4.55 -0.57
C LYS A 261 -5.16 -4.68 0.23
N LYS A 262 -5.09 -5.04 1.51
CA LYS A 262 -6.24 -5.26 2.38
C LYS A 262 -6.87 -3.96 2.90
N VAL A 263 -6.08 -2.89 3.02
CA VAL A 263 -6.50 -1.64 3.68
C VAL A 263 -6.57 -0.44 2.74
N ARG A 264 -6.01 -0.54 1.52
CA ARG A 264 -6.10 0.53 0.52
C ARG A 264 -7.53 0.68 -0.01
N SER A 265 -7.97 1.93 -0.18
CA SER A 265 -9.27 2.25 -0.78
C SER A 265 -9.37 1.83 -2.24
N PHE A 266 -8.26 1.90 -2.98
CA PHE A 266 -8.19 1.54 -4.40
C PHE A 266 -7.07 0.55 -4.63
N VAL A 267 -7.37 -0.55 -5.32
CA VAL A 267 -6.36 -1.51 -5.76
C VAL A 267 -5.77 -1.10 -7.10
N ASP A 268 -6.57 -0.46 -7.95
CA ASP A 268 -6.24 -0.08 -9.31
C ASP A 268 -7.09 1.15 -9.71
N PRO A 269 -6.50 2.27 -10.19
CA PRO A 269 -5.08 2.43 -10.46
C PRO A 269 -4.23 2.38 -9.19
N GLU A 270 -3.00 1.85 -9.34
CA GLU A 270 -2.08 1.76 -8.21
C GLU A 270 -1.66 3.17 -7.79
N HIS A 271 -1.44 3.37 -6.49
CA HIS A 271 -1.04 4.68 -5.98
C HIS A 271 -0.16 4.57 -4.74
N ILE A 272 0.62 5.63 -4.53
CA ILE A 272 1.36 5.90 -3.30
C ILE A 272 1.07 7.30 -2.80
N HIS A 273 1.09 7.46 -1.49
CA HIS A 273 1.08 8.76 -0.83
C HIS A 273 2.51 9.25 -0.68
N VAL A 274 2.75 10.53 -0.96
CA VAL A 274 4.07 11.16 -0.85
C VAL A 274 3.90 12.42 -0.01
N LEU A 275 4.59 12.47 1.12
CA LEU A 275 4.63 13.62 2.01
C LEU A 275 5.95 14.34 1.77
N VAL A 276 5.86 15.62 1.41
CA VAL A 276 7.00 16.42 0.94
C VAL A 276 7.15 17.64 1.83
N LYS A 277 8.37 17.90 2.28
CA LYS A 277 8.74 19.14 2.97
C LYS A 277 9.81 19.84 2.16
N SER A 278 9.60 21.14 1.88
CA SER A 278 10.64 21.98 1.28
C SER A 278 11.79 22.16 2.28
N LYS A 279 13.03 22.03 1.79
CA LYS A 279 14.19 22.56 2.48
C LYS A 279 14.20 24.03 2.14
N ASN A 280 13.80 24.90 3.07
CA ASN A 280 13.93 26.33 2.87
C ASN A 280 15.36 26.61 2.39
N ILE A 281 15.48 27.07 1.14
CA ILE A 281 16.72 27.65 0.65
C ILE A 281 16.62 29.09 1.11
N ASP A 282 17.25 29.39 2.25
CA ASP A 282 17.59 30.76 2.58
C ASP A 282 18.54 31.33 1.51
#